data_AF-A0A375FQ17-F1
#
_entry.id   AF-A0A375FQ17-F1
#
_cell.length_a   1.000
_cell.length_b   1.000
_cell.length_c   1.000
_cell.angle_alpha   90.00
_cell.angle_beta   90.00
_cell.angle_gamma   90.00
#
_symmetry.space_group_name_H-M   'P 1'
#
loop_
_entity.id
_entity.type
_entity.pdbx_description
1 polymer ?
#
loop_
_entity_poly.entity_id
_entity_poly.type
_entity_poly.pdbx_seq_one_letter_code
_entity_poly.pdbx_strand_id
1 'polypeptide(L)'
;MQTARIERLWSSDTAAYPVGGHKTKGDSPWRRQLLERGEVFVGEGDDALAAVFDDVQVIRKLGCTAVVNVPLGHQGSVVGTFNYLADRAIWSAAEVAALRLLAALAVAPVQALAAART
;
A
#
# COMPACT_ATOMS: atom_id res chain seq x y z
N MET A 1 19.06 -5.91 11.14
CA MET A 1 18.15 -4.90 10.54
C MET A 1 16.76 -5.50 10.50
N GLN A 2 15.73 -4.77 10.95
CA GLN A 2 14.37 -5.30 11.05
C GLN A 2 13.69 -5.27 9.67
N THR A 3 13.16 -6.42 9.24
CA THR A 3 12.40 -6.54 8.00
C THR A 3 10.91 -6.65 8.32
N ALA A 4 10.06 -6.08 7.46
CA ALA A 4 8.61 -6.26 7.53
C ALA A 4 8.18 -7.20 6.41
N ARG A 5 7.49 -8.29 6.76
CA ARG A 5 6.79 -9.13 5.79
C ARG A 5 5.38 -8.59 5.62
N ILE A 6 4.99 -8.31 4.39
CA ILE A 6 3.65 -7.84 4.03
C ILE A 6 3.01 -8.88 3.13
N GLU A 7 1.76 -9.21 3.39
CA GLU A 7 0.97 -10.15 2.60
C GLU A 7 -0.23 -9.45 1.97
N ARG A 8 -0.56 -9.85 0.74
CA ARG A 8 -1.74 -9.37 0.03
C ARG A 8 -2.99 -10.15 0.44
N LEU A 9 -3.85 -9.51 1.22
CA LEU A 9 -5.12 -10.09 1.66
C LEU A 9 -6.25 -9.93 0.64
N TRP A 10 -6.18 -8.89 -0.21
CA TRP A 10 -7.16 -8.59 -1.26
C TRP A 10 -6.48 -7.92 -2.46
N SER A 11 -7.06 -8.08 -3.65
CA SER A 11 -6.64 -7.38 -4.87
C SER A 11 -7.84 -7.14 -5.79
N SER A 12 -7.88 -5.96 -6.42
CA SER A 12 -8.79 -5.67 -7.54
C SER A 12 -8.35 -6.32 -8.85
N ASP A 13 -7.07 -6.70 -8.95
CA ASP A 13 -6.50 -7.43 -10.10
C ASP A 13 -5.71 -8.62 -9.57
N THR A 14 -6.35 -9.78 -9.47
CA THR A 14 -5.73 -11.00 -8.94
C THR A 14 -4.81 -11.69 -9.96
N ALA A 15 -4.91 -11.35 -11.25
CA ALA A 15 -4.03 -11.89 -12.28
C ALA A 15 -2.63 -11.25 -12.16
N ALA A 16 -2.55 -9.92 -12.03
CA ALA A 16 -1.29 -9.23 -11.80
C ALA A 16 -0.81 -9.34 -10.35
N TYR A 17 -1.74 -9.32 -9.40
CA TYR A 17 -1.46 -9.31 -7.97
C TYR A 17 -2.25 -10.39 -7.21
N PRO A 18 -1.80 -11.65 -7.24
CA PRO A 18 -2.48 -12.76 -6.57
C PRO A 18 -2.60 -12.56 -5.06
N VAL A 19 -3.76 -12.91 -4.49
CA VAL A 19 -3.94 -12.98 -3.04
C VAL A 19 -2.96 -14.01 -2.45
N GLY A 20 -2.40 -13.73 -1.27
CA GLY A 20 -1.36 -14.55 -0.63
C GLY A 20 0.06 -14.23 -1.10
N GLY A 21 0.22 -13.43 -2.16
CA GLY A 21 1.52 -12.91 -2.54
C GLY A 21 2.13 -12.07 -1.40
N HIS A 22 3.44 -12.25 -1.16
CA HIS A 22 4.15 -11.58 -0.08
C HIS A 22 5.33 -10.77 -0.60
N LYS A 23 5.66 -9.70 0.13
CA LYS A 23 6.88 -8.91 -0.07
C LYS A 23 7.60 -8.74 1.25
N THR A 24 8.92 -8.82 1.20
CA THR A 24 9.77 -8.44 2.33
C THR A 24 10.28 -7.04 2.09
N LYS A 25 10.02 -6.13 3.03
CA LYS A 25 10.51 -4.76 3.00
C LYS A 25 11.60 -4.60 4.06
N GLY A 26 12.82 -4.36 3.59
CA GLY A 26 13.94 -3.93 4.43
C GLY A 26 13.74 -2.50 4.94
N ASP A 27 14.76 -1.97 5.61
CA ASP A 27 14.73 -0.58 6.05
C ASP A 27 14.78 0.38 4.85
N SER A 28 13.74 1.20 4.70
CA SER A 28 13.61 2.17 3.61
C SER A 28 12.81 3.39 4.07
N PRO A 29 12.97 4.56 3.40
CA PRO A 29 12.16 5.74 3.71
C PRO A 29 10.65 5.45 3.68
N TRP A 30 10.19 4.67 2.69
CA TRP A 30 8.80 4.24 2.57
C TRP A 30 8.36 3.39 3.77
N ARG A 31 9.16 2.42 4.21
CA ARG A 31 8.82 1.56 5.36
C ARG A 31 8.68 2.40 6.63
N ARG A 32 9.64 3.29 6.89
CA ARG A 32 9.61 4.15 8.09
C ARG A 32 8.43 5.13 8.06
N GLN A 33 8.14 5.72 6.92
CA GLN A 33 6.98 6.61 6.75
C GLN A 33 5.66 5.87 6.96
N LEU A 34 5.43 4.82 6.18
CA LEU A 34 4.13 4.17 6.13
C LEU A 34 3.90 3.18 7.27
N LEU A 35 4.83 2.25 7.48
CA LEU A 35 4.62 1.13 8.41
C LEU A 35 4.99 1.46 9.85
N GLU A 36 5.95 2.38 10.08
CA GLU A 36 6.37 2.74 11.43
C GLU A 36 5.68 4.01 11.94
N ARG A 37 5.68 5.11 11.16
CA ARG A 37 5.04 6.37 11.58
C ARG A 37 3.54 6.44 11.27
N GLY A 38 3.00 5.52 10.46
CA GLY A 38 1.59 5.56 10.08
C GLY A 38 1.24 6.78 9.22
N GLU A 39 2.16 7.23 8.38
CA GLU A 39 1.98 8.36 7.48
C GLU A 39 1.61 7.88 6.07
N VAL A 40 0.69 8.57 5.40
CA VAL A 40 0.37 8.30 3.99
C VAL A 40 1.58 8.55 3.12
N PHE A 41 1.83 7.64 2.19
CA PHE A 41 2.79 7.82 1.12
C PHE A 41 2.05 8.15 -0.19
N VAL A 42 2.48 9.22 -0.85
CA VAL A 42 2.04 9.59 -2.20
C VAL A 42 3.25 9.49 -3.11
N GLY A 43 3.15 8.68 -4.16
CA GLY A 43 4.21 8.52 -5.16
C GLY A 43 3.69 8.89 -6.53
N GLU A 44 4.31 9.90 -7.15
CA GLU A 44 3.91 10.44 -8.45
C GLU A 44 5.04 10.27 -9.45
N GLY A 45 4.73 9.61 -10.56
CA GLY A 45 5.70 9.33 -11.61
C GLY A 45 6.60 8.13 -11.34
N ASP A 46 7.37 7.79 -12.38
CA ASP A 46 8.15 6.57 -12.45
C ASP A 46 9.26 6.48 -11.38
N ASP A 47 9.91 7.59 -11.05
CA ASP A 47 11.00 7.61 -10.07
C ASP A 47 10.48 7.28 -8.65
N ALA A 48 9.33 7.84 -8.28
CA ALA A 48 8.69 7.57 -7.00
C ALA A 48 8.22 6.10 -6.92
N LEU A 49 7.70 5.55 -8.01
CA LEU A 49 7.31 4.14 -8.08
C LEU A 49 8.54 3.22 -8.00
N ALA A 50 9.59 3.49 -8.77
CA ALA A 50 10.82 2.70 -8.78
C ALA A 50 11.55 2.72 -7.43
N ALA A 51 11.44 3.79 -6.65
CA ALA A 51 12.01 3.89 -5.31
C ALA A 51 11.33 2.96 -4.28
N VAL A 52 10.11 2.48 -4.57
CA VAL A 52 9.27 1.73 -3.62
C VAL A 52 8.95 0.31 -4.09
N PHE A 53 8.75 0.12 -5.40
CA PHE A 53 8.25 -1.12 -5.98
C PHE A 53 9.29 -1.80 -6.84
N ASP A 54 9.69 -3.00 -6.41
CA ASP A 54 10.59 -3.89 -7.17
C ASP A 54 9.96 -4.33 -8.51
N ASP A 55 8.63 -4.27 -8.59
CA ASP A 55 7.77 -4.66 -9.71
C ASP A 55 7.22 -3.46 -10.50
N VAL A 56 7.97 -2.34 -10.58
CA VAL A 56 7.56 -1.14 -11.33
C VAL A 56 7.19 -1.44 -12.80
N GLN A 57 7.82 -2.45 -13.42
CA GLN A 57 7.49 -2.86 -14.78
C GLN A 57 6.09 -3.47 -14.90
N VAL A 58 5.60 -4.16 -13.87
CA VAL A 58 4.21 -4.65 -13.83
C VAL A 58 3.25 -3.48 -13.70
N ILE A 59 3.54 -2.54 -12.80
CA ILE A 59 2.75 -1.32 -12.59
C ILE A 59 2.58 -0.53 -13.91
N ARG A 60 3.68 -0.36 -14.66
CA ARG A 60 3.67 0.30 -15.98
C ARG A 60 2.82 -0.46 -17.00
N LYS A 61 2.90 -1.79 -17.05
CA LYS A 61 2.05 -2.61 -17.95
C LYS A 61 0.56 -2.48 -17.64
N LEU A 62 0.22 -2.19 -16.39
CA LEU A 62 -1.15 -1.90 -15.96
C LEU A 62 -1.57 -0.45 -16.24
N GLY A 63 -0.72 0.36 -16.87
CA GLY A 63 -1.01 1.77 -17.18
C GLY A 63 -0.98 2.68 -15.96
N CYS A 64 -0.48 2.22 -14.81
CA CYS A 64 -0.44 3.02 -13.58
C CYS A 64 0.85 3.85 -13.52
N THR A 65 0.70 5.13 -13.19
CA THR A 65 1.80 6.11 -13.18
C THR A 65 1.95 6.80 -11.82
N ALA A 66 1.01 6.61 -10.90
CA ALA A 66 1.12 7.08 -9.52
C ALA A 66 0.41 6.15 -8.52
N VAL A 67 0.71 6.36 -7.25
CA VAL A 67 0.21 5.57 -6.13
C VAL A 67 -0.11 6.43 -4.91
N VAL A 68 -1.10 6.01 -4.14
CA VAL A 68 -1.26 6.39 -2.74
C VAL A 68 -1.27 5.12 -1.90
N ASN A 69 -0.42 5.07 -0.87
CA ASN A 69 -0.46 4.03 0.15
C ASN A 69 -0.94 4.65 1.45
N VAL A 70 -2.06 4.16 1.95
CA VAL A 70 -2.65 4.60 3.22
C VAL A 70 -2.41 3.54 4.29
N PRO A 71 -1.84 3.90 5.44
CA PRO A 71 -1.62 2.94 6.53
C PRO A 71 -2.96 2.62 7.20
N LEU A 72 -3.16 1.34 7.49
CA LEU A 72 -4.31 0.85 8.24
C LEU A 72 -3.91 0.79 9.72
N GLY A 73 -4.28 1.82 10.48
CA GLY A 73 -3.93 1.95 11.89
C GLY A 73 -4.93 1.27 12.82
N HIS A 74 -4.43 0.57 13.85
CA HIS A 74 -5.22 0.05 14.95
C HIS A 74 -4.41 0.01 16.25
N GLN A 75 -4.98 0.51 17.35
CA GLN A 75 -4.36 0.54 18.69
C GLN A 75 -2.91 1.05 18.71
N GLY A 76 -2.63 2.12 17.96
CA GLY A 76 -1.30 2.74 17.91
C GLY A 76 -0.27 2.00 17.06
N SER A 77 -0.69 1.01 16.26
CA SER A 77 0.17 0.27 15.33
C SER A 77 -0.42 0.22 13.92
N VAL A 78 0.41 -0.01 12.90
CA VAL A 78 -0.04 -0.24 11.52
C VAL A 78 -0.22 -1.74 11.31
N VAL A 79 -1.46 -2.16 11.03
CA VAL A 79 -1.82 -3.57 10.82
C VAL A 79 -1.86 -3.97 9.34
N GLY A 80 -1.73 -3.01 8.43
CA GLY A 80 -1.73 -3.24 7.00
C GLY A 80 -1.63 -1.95 6.20
N THR A 81 -1.73 -2.07 4.88
CA THR A 81 -1.66 -0.93 3.95
C THR A 81 -2.77 -1.05 2.92
N PHE A 82 -3.51 0.04 2.69
CA PHE A 82 -4.42 0.20 1.57
C PHE A 82 -3.67 0.88 0.42
N ASN A 83 -3.53 0.19 -0.70
CA ASN A 83 -2.71 0.65 -1.82
C ASN A 83 -3.59 0.92 -3.04
N TYR A 84 -3.55 2.15 -3.55
CA TYR A 84 -4.33 2.55 -4.72
C TYR A 84 -3.38 3.10 -5.79
N LEU A 85 -3.42 2.47 -6.98
CA LEU A 85 -2.61 2.87 -8.13
C LEU A 85 -3.55 3.31 -9.25
N ALA A 86 -3.15 4.34 -10.00
CA ALA A 86 -3.91 4.87 -11.12
C ALA A 86 -3.00 5.54 -12.16
N ASP A 87 -3.54 5.78 -13.35
CA ASP A 87 -2.93 6.69 -14.31
C ASP A 87 -3.17 8.14 -13.87
N ARG A 88 -2.19 8.72 -13.18
CA ARG A 88 -2.26 10.06 -12.61
C ARG A 88 -0.87 10.69 -12.64
N ALA A 89 -0.82 11.98 -13.01
CA ALA A 89 0.38 12.77 -12.84
C ALA A 89 0.54 13.27 -11.39
N ILE A 90 -0.56 13.78 -10.80
CA ILE A 90 -0.57 14.37 -9.46
C ILE A 90 -1.88 13.97 -8.75
N TRP A 91 -1.81 13.74 -7.44
CA TRP A 91 -2.95 13.53 -6.56
C TRP A 91 -3.40 14.83 -5.90
N SER A 92 -4.69 15.13 -5.97
CA SER A 92 -5.26 16.23 -5.20
C SER A 92 -5.38 15.87 -3.71
N ALA A 93 -5.39 16.88 -2.84
CA ALA A 93 -5.64 16.68 -1.42
C ALA A 93 -7.02 16.03 -1.16
N ALA A 94 -8.02 16.33 -1.99
CA ALA A 94 -9.36 15.74 -1.88
C ALA A 94 -9.36 14.23 -2.23
N GLU A 95 -8.64 13.82 -3.27
CA GLU A 95 -8.48 12.40 -3.61
C GLU A 95 -7.74 11.64 -2.50
N VAL A 96 -6.66 12.20 -1.97
CA VAL A 96 -5.93 11.59 -0.84
C VAL A 96 -6.83 11.47 0.40
N ALA A 97 -7.66 12.48 0.68
CA ALA A 97 -8.63 12.43 1.77
C ALA A 97 -9.69 11.34 1.55
N ALA A 98 -10.21 11.20 0.32
CA ALA A 98 -11.15 10.14 -0.03
C ALA A 98 -10.54 8.75 0.17
N LEU A 99 -9.30 8.54 -0.27
CA LEU A 99 -8.59 7.28 -0.09
C LEU A 99 -8.32 6.97 1.39
N ARG A 100 -8.07 8.00 2.23
CA ARG A 100 -7.99 7.83 3.69
C ARG A 100 -9.31 7.35 4.30
N LEU A 101 -10.44 7.89 3.86
CA LEU A 101 -11.76 7.44 4.32
C LEU A 101 -12.04 5.99 3.91
N LEU A 102 -11.75 5.63 2.66
CA LEU A 102 -11.91 4.25 2.18
C LEU A 102 -11.01 3.28 2.93
N ALA A 103 -9.76 3.66 3.20
CA ALA A 103 -8.83 2.87 3.98
C ALA A 103 -9.33 2.66 5.42
N ALA A 104 -9.92 3.68 6.06
CA ALA A 104 -10.49 3.56 7.40
C ALA A 104 -11.61 2.50 7.46
N LEU A 105 -12.45 2.43 6.42
CA LEU A 105 -13.48 1.39 6.30
C LEU A 105 -12.89 -0.02 6.12
N ALA A 106 -11.68 -0.13 5.59
CA ALA A 106 -11.00 -1.40 5.37
C ALA A 106 -10.30 -1.95 6.63
N VAL A 107 -10.13 -1.17 7.71
CA VAL A 107 -9.40 -1.61 8.91
C VAL A 107 -10.04 -2.86 9.53
N ALA A 108 -11.34 -2.80 9.86
CA ALA A 108 -12.05 -3.92 10.49
C ALA A 108 -12.03 -5.22 9.67
N PRO A 109 -12.35 -5.24 8.36
CA PRO A 109 -12.28 -6.47 7.58
C PRO A 109 -10.85 -6.99 7.42
N VAL A 110 -9.84 -6.12 7.32
CA VAL A 110 -8.43 -6.54 7.30
C VAL A 110 -8.03 -7.23 8.59
N GLN A 111 -8.44 -6.72 9.75
CA GLN A 111 -8.20 -7.37 11.03
C GLN A 111 -8.87 -8.74 11.13
N ALA A 112 -10.12 -8.85 10.68
CA ALA A 112 -10.84 -10.12 10.68
C ALA A 112 -10.15 -11.17 9.78
N LEU A 113 -9.71 -10.76 8.58
CA LEU A 113 -8.97 -11.63 7.65
C LEU A 113 -7.61 -12.05 8.21
N ALA A 114 -6.91 -11.14 8.90
CA ALA A 114 -5.62 -11.45 9.52
C ALA A 114 -5.78 -12.45 10.68
N ALA A 115 -6.78 -12.24 11.54
CA ALA A 115 -7.06 -13.13 12.68
C ALA A 115 -7.47 -14.54 12.25
N ALA A 116 -8.18 -14.69 11.14
CA ALA A 116 -8.63 -15.99 10.61
C ALA A 116 -7.49 -16.84 10.00
N ARG A 117 -6.27 -16.30 9.92
CA ARG A 117 -5.09 -16.94 9.30
C ARG A 117 -4.01 -17.34 10.32
N THR A 118 -4.23 -17.00 11.58
CA THR A 118 -3.45 -17.43 12.76
C THR A 118 -4.08 -18.64 13.40
#